data_AF-A0AA91GFH5-F1
#
_entry.id   AF-A0AA91GFH5-F1
#
_cell.length_a   1.000
_cell.length_b   1.000
_cell.length_c   1.000
_cell.angle_alpha   90.00
_cell.angle_beta   90.00
_cell.angle_gamma   90.00
#
_symmetry.space_group_name_H-M   'P 1'
#
loop_
_entity.id
_entity.type
_entity.pdbx_description
1 polymer ?
#
loop_
_entity_poly.entity_id
_entity_poly.type
_entity_poly.pdbx_seq_one_letter_code
_entity_poly.pdbx_strand_id
1 'polypeptide(L)'
;MLAFKIYPKLYESLRKGWEDFNSSQEYKLFHDFFEFLLQAGFDESQYRKSIPNPAYDNAAKIIGKYFLATARQFEIYFDEIFPGNFSISEEGDKEDFVIRVFYLTAFYRNQPLCLFSIKFPHYHQNFGFPLPPELEIVKLYEKCD
;
A
#
# COMPACT_ATOMS: atom_id res chain seq x y z
N MET A 1 -8.62 8.02 22.21
CA MET A 1 -8.73 6.86 21.30
C MET A 1 -7.35 6.51 20.77
N LEU A 2 -6.88 5.28 20.96
CA LEU A 2 -5.52 4.83 20.58
C LEU A 2 -5.25 5.01 19.07
N ALA A 3 -6.25 4.72 18.22
CA ALA A 3 -6.17 4.86 16.76
C ALA A 3 -5.67 6.25 16.32
N PHE A 4 -6.27 7.33 16.83
CA PHE A 4 -5.86 8.70 16.48
C PHE A 4 -4.48 9.08 17.03
N LYS A 5 -4.03 8.44 18.11
CA LYS A 5 -2.69 8.68 18.67
C LYS A 5 -1.60 8.07 17.79
N ILE A 6 -1.84 6.87 17.24
CA ILE A 6 -0.87 6.15 16.41
C ILE A 6 -0.90 6.60 14.94
N TYR A 7 -2.06 7.05 14.45
CA TYR A 7 -2.29 7.44 13.07
C TYR A 7 -1.21 8.38 12.49
N PRO A 8 -0.86 9.53 13.11
CA PRO A 8 0.13 10.43 12.52
C PRO A 8 1.52 9.79 12.42
N LYS A 9 1.86 8.85 13.32
CA LYS A 9 3.13 8.12 13.27
C LYS A 9 3.15 7.10 12.14
N LEU A 10 2.05 6.38 11.96
CA LEU A 10 1.87 5.45 10.85
C LEU A 10 1.87 6.17 9.50
N TYR A 11 1.12 7.26 9.38
CA TYR A 11 1.04 8.09 8.17
C TYR A 11 2.42 8.61 7.75
N GLU A 12 3.17 9.18 8.71
CA GLU A 12 4.49 9.72 8.44
C GLU A 12 5.51 8.62 8.08
N SER A 13 5.42 7.46 8.73
CA SER A 13 6.29 6.33 8.39
C SER A 13 6.04 5.77 6.99
N LEU A 14 4.79 5.81 6.52
CA LEU A 14 4.43 5.41 5.16
C LEU A 14 5.00 6.38 4.13
N ARG A 15 4.90 7.69 4.40
CA ARG A 15 5.52 8.74 3.59
C ARG A 15 7.03 8.56 3.49
N LYS A 16 7.71 8.32 4.62
CA LYS A 16 9.15 8.01 4.64
C LYS A 16 9.49 6.79 3.79
N GLY A 17 8.67 5.74 3.84
CA GLY A 17 8.86 4.55 3.02
C GLY A 17 8.84 4.84 1.52
N TRP A 18 7.94 5.73 1.09
CA TRP A 18 7.86 6.19 -0.29
C TRP A 18 9.05 7.07 -0.70
N GLU A 19 9.47 8.01 0.15
CA GLU A 19 10.64 8.87 -0.09
C GLU A 19 11.93 8.03 -0.25
N ASP A 20 12.14 7.08 0.67
CA ASP A 20 13.29 6.18 0.63
C ASP A 20 13.22 5.27 -0.60
N PHE A 21 12.05 4.72 -0.93
CA PHE A 21 11.90 3.84 -2.09
C PHE A 21 12.27 4.57 -3.38
N ASN A 22 11.72 5.76 -3.63
CA ASN A 22 11.95 6.50 -4.87
C ASN A 22 13.41 6.96 -5.07
N SER A 23 14.21 7.00 -4.01
CA SER A 23 15.64 7.34 -4.07
C SER A 23 16.57 6.11 -4.00
N SER A 24 16.01 4.91 -3.97
CA SER A 24 16.74 3.66 -3.74
C SER A 24 17.14 2.91 -5.01
N GLN A 25 18.00 1.90 -4.87
CA GLN A 25 18.32 0.96 -5.95
C GLN A 25 17.14 0.01 -6.24
N GLU A 26 16.31 -0.26 -5.25
CA GLU A 26 15.10 -1.05 -5.39
C GLU A 26 14.14 -0.42 -6.40
N TYR A 27 14.01 0.92 -6.43
CA TYR A 27 13.22 1.60 -7.46
C TYR A 27 13.68 1.21 -8.86
N LYS A 28 15.00 1.26 -9.12
CA LYS A 28 15.56 0.88 -10.41
C LYS A 28 15.27 -0.57 -10.75
N LEU A 29 15.45 -1.49 -9.78
CA LEU A 29 15.13 -2.90 -9.97
C LEU A 29 13.67 -3.13 -10.36
N PHE A 30 12.73 -2.47 -9.67
CA PHE A 30 11.30 -2.60 -9.97
C PHE A 30 10.89 -1.91 -11.27
N HIS A 31 11.55 -0.80 -11.62
CA HIS A 31 11.40 -0.17 -12.93
C HIS A 31 11.83 -1.13 -14.04
N ASP A 32 13.02 -1.72 -13.95
CA ASP A 32 13.53 -2.68 -14.94
C ASP A 32 12.62 -3.93 -15.03
N PHE A 33 12.07 -4.37 -13.90
CA PHE A 33 11.09 -5.46 -13.88
C PHE A 33 9.76 -5.06 -14.53
N PHE A 34 9.28 -3.84 -14.31
CA PHE A 34 8.08 -3.32 -14.96
C PHE A 34 8.26 -3.28 -16.49
N GLU A 35 9.37 -2.73 -16.99
CA GLU A 35 9.69 -2.70 -18.42
C GLU A 35 9.75 -4.10 -19.02
N PHE A 36 10.34 -5.06 -18.30
CA PHE A 36 10.34 -6.46 -18.70
C PHE A 36 8.91 -7.03 -18.84
N LEU A 37 8.02 -6.73 -17.89
CA LEU A 37 6.63 -7.19 -17.95
C LEU A 37 5.88 -6.59 -19.14
N LEU A 38 6.09 -5.30 -19.44
CA LEU A 38 5.52 -4.65 -20.62
C LEU A 38 6.00 -5.34 -21.91
N GLN A 39 7.30 -5.55 -22.05
CA GLN A 39 7.88 -6.23 -23.21
C GLN A 39 7.41 -7.68 -23.36
N ALA A 40 7.09 -8.36 -22.25
CA ALA A 40 6.52 -9.70 -22.24
C ALA A 40 5.03 -9.73 -22.60
N GLY A 41 4.39 -8.59 -22.88
CA GLY A 41 2.97 -8.50 -23.21
C GLY A 41 2.04 -8.69 -22.01
N PHE A 42 2.51 -8.41 -20.79
CA PHE A 42 1.71 -8.58 -19.56
C PHE A 42 0.39 -7.79 -19.62
N ASP A 43 0.44 -6.53 -20.04
CA ASP A 43 -0.73 -5.65 -20.13
C ASP A 43 -1.66 -6.00 -21.30
N GLU A 44 -1.14 -6.66 -22.33
CA GLU A 44 -1.90 -7.15 -23.49
C GLU A 44 -2.55 -8.51 -23.22
N SER A 45 -2.14 -9.18 -22.14
CA SER A 45 -2.65 -10.49 -21.79
C SER A 45 -4.07 -10.41 -21.21
N GLN A 46 -4.87 -11.44 -21.49
CA GLN A 46 -6.18 -11.64 -20.85
C GLN A 46 -6.09 -11.71 -19.30
N TYR A 47 -4.89 -11.91 -18.76
CA TYR A 47 -4.63 -11.99 -17.33
C TYR A 47 -4.51 -10.62 -16.65
N ARG A 48 -4.38 -9.51 -17.38
CA ARG A 48 -4.28 -8.17 -16.74
C ARG A 48 -5.48 -7.85 -15.85
N LYS A 49 -6.67 -8.34 -16.23
CA LYS A 49 -7.91 -8.22 -15.44
C LYS A 49 -7.97 -9.16 -14.23
N SER A 50 -7.06 -10.12 -14.14
CA SER A 50 -7.08 -11.20 -13.15
C SER A 50 -5.84 -11.22 -12.25
N ILE A 51 -4.72 -10.63 -12.70
CA ILE A 51 -3.43 -10.61 -12.02
C ILE A 51 -2.97 -9.15 -11.93
N PRO A 52 -2.86 -8.60 -10.72
CA PRO A 52 -2.32 -7.26 -10.53
C PRO A 52 -0.85 -7.16 -10.94
N ASN A 53 -0.40 -5.95 -11.29
CA ASN A 53 0.96 -5.75 -11.80
C ASN A 53 1.99 -6.07 -10.70
N PRO A 54 2.80 -7.14 -10.85
CA PRO A 54 3.66 -7.62 -9.77
C PRO A 54 4.83 -6.67 -9.46
N ALA A 55 5.20 -5.75 -10.37
CA ALA A 55 6.19 -4.73 -10.06
C ALA A 55 5.64 -3.74 -9.03
N TYR A 56 4.41 -3.26 -9.23
CA TYR A 56 3.74 -2.36 -8.30
C TYR A 56 3.42 -3.01 -6.96
N ASP A 57 2.98 -4.27 -6.96
CA ASP A 57 2.62 -4.98 -5.73
C ASP A 57 3.81 -5.16 -4.79
N ASN A 58 4.96 -5.56 -5.35
CA ASN A 58 6.17 -5.76 -4.57
C ASN A 58 6.80 -4.42 -4.16
N ALA A 59 6.72 -3.40 -5.00
CA ALA A 59 7.13 -2.05 -4.63
C ALA A 59 6.30 -1.51 -3.44
N ALA A 60 4.98 -1.69 -3.45
CA ALA A 60 4.11 -1.30 -2.34
C ALA A 60 4.53 -1.98 -1.02
N LYS A 61 4.85 -3.27 -1.05
CA LYS A 61 5.37 -4.00 0.14
C LYS A 61 6.65 -3.39 0.69
N ILE A 62 7.60 -3.03 -0.18
CA ILE A 62 8.87 -2.41 0.22
C ILE A 62 8.64 -1.02 0.82
N ILE A 63 7.77 -0.22 0.21
CA ILE A 63 7.36 1.10 0.73
C ILE A 63 6.79 0.96 2.15
N GLY A 64 6.03 -0.11 2.42
CA GLY A 64 5.44 -0.38 3.74
C GLY A 64 6.42 -0.70 4.88
N LYS A 65 7.73 -0.84 4.62
CA LYS A 65 8.69 -1.33 5.64
C LYS A 65 8.68 -0.54 6.94
N TYR A 66 8.66 0.79 6.87
CA TYR A 66 8.64 1.65 8.06
C TYR A 66 7.27 1.71 8.72
N PHE A 67 6.19 1.60 7.94
CA PHE A 67 4.84 1.48 8.45
C PHE A 67 4.70 0.25 9.34
N LEU A 68 5.15 -0.91 8.87
CA LEU A 68 5.15 -2.16 9.64
C LEU A 68 6.04 -2.08 10.87
N ALA A 69 7.24 -1.50 10.74
CA ALA A 69 8.14 -1.31 11.88
C ALA A 69 7.53 -0.39 12.95
N THR A 70 6.83 0.66 12.54
CA THR A 70 6.14 1.61 13.42
C THR A 70 4.93 0.94 14.08
N ALA A 71 4.09 0.24 13.32
CA ALA A 71 2.97 -0.53 13.86
C ALA A 71 3.41 -1.50 14.96
N ARG A 72 4.52 -2.21 14.75
CA ARG A 72 5.13 -3.11 15.74
C ARG A 72 5.52 -2.39 17.03
N GLN A 73 6.07 -1.18 16.96
CA GLN A 73 6.44 -0.41 18.15
C GLN A 73 5.23 -0.05 19.02
N PHE A 74 4.05 0.06 18.41
CA PHE A 74 2.78 0.33 19.10
C PHE A 74 1.94 -0.93 19.38
N GLU A 75 2.52 -2.13 19.17
CA GLU A 75 1.83 -3.41 19.34
C GLU A 75 0.55 -3.52 18.48
N ILE A 76 0.60 -2.95 17.28
CA ILE A 76 -0.48 -3.01 16.30
C ILE A 76 -0.22 -4.13 15.31
N TYR A 77 -1.22 -4.98 15.13
CA TYR A 77 -1.23 -6.10 14.18
C TYR A 77 -2.29 -5.87 13.11
N PHE A 78 -2.18 -6.54 11.97
CA PHE A 78 -3.13 -6.45 10.87
C PHE A 78 -3.70 -7.84 10.54
N ASP A 79 -4.92 -7.89 10.04
CA ASP A 79 -5.57 -9.11 9.53
C ASP A 79 -4.91 -9.66 8.26
N GLU A 80 -4.33 -8.77 7.46
CA GLU A 80 -3.74 -9.10 6.16
C GLU A 80 -2.28 -8.67 6.05
N ILE A 81 -1.58 -9.22 5.04
CA ILE A 81 -0.25 -8.76 4.67
C ILE A 81 -0.35 -7.37 4.05
N PHE A 82 0.53 -6.45 4.45
CA PHE A 82 0.60 -5.12 3.87
C PHE A 82 0.79 -5.13 2.34
N PRO A 83 0.16 -4.21 1.58
CA PRO A 83 -0.78 -3.16 2.02
C PRO A 83 -2.22 -3.64 2.20
N GLY A 84 -2.50 -4.91 1.96
CA GLY A 84 -3.80 -5.55 1.97
C GLY A 84 -3.89 -6.56 0.84
N ASN A 85 -5.09 -7.08 0.60
CA ASN A 85 -5.31 -8.10 -0.41
C ASN A 85 -5.39 -7.48 -1.83
N PHE A 86 -4.41 -7.81 -2.66
CA PHE A 86 -4.28 -7.33 -4.03
C PHE A 86 -5.39 -7.81 -4.97
N SER A 87 -6.04 -8.93 -4.70
CA SER A 87 -7.11 -9.47 -5.55
C SER A 87 -8.46 -8.77 -5.34
N ILE A 88 -8.62 -8.03 -4.25
CA ILE A 88 -9.85 -7.30 -3.91
C ILE A 88 -9.65 -5.79 -3.83
N SER A 89 -8.45 -5.31 -4.19
CA SER A 89 -8.15 -3.88 -4.20
C SER A 89 -9.01 -3.15 -5.23
N GLU A 90 -9.43 -1.94 -4.90
CA GLU A 90 -10.22 -1.08 -5.81
C GLU A 90 -9.28 -0.17 -6.60
N GLU A 91 -9.52 0.01 -7.90
CA GLU A 91 -8.83 1.00 -8.73
C GLU A 91 -9.79 2.15 -9.05
N GLY A 92 -9.34 3.38 -8.83
CA GLY A 92 -10.05 4.59 -9.24
C GLY A 92 -9.16 5.44 -10.14
N ASP A 93 -9.69 5.88 -11.28
CA ASP A 93 -8.97 6.73 -12.22
C ASP A 93 -8.91 8.18 -11.72
N LYS A 94 -7.71 8.78 -11.74
CA LYS A 94 -7.49 10.22 -11.79
C LYS A 94 -6.77 10.54 -13.11
N GLU A 95 -6.97 11.75 -13.64
CA GLU A 95 -6.55 12.14 -15.00
C GLU A 95 -5.17 11.59 -15.41
N ASP A 96 -4.15 11.74 -14.55
CA ASP A 96 -2.76 11.34 -14.86
C ASP A 96 -2.30 10.03 -14.20
N PHE A 97 -3.08 9.42 -13.30
CA PHE A 97 -2.67 8.23 -12.54
C PHE A 97 -3.85 7.46 -11.93
N VAL A 98 -3.64 6.17 -11.65
CA VAL A 98 -4.59 5.33 -10.93
C VAL A 98 -4.33 5.40 -9.44
N ILE A 99 -5.39 5.43 -8.65
CA ILE A 99 -5.30 5.17 -7.22
C ILE A 99 -5.74 3.74 -6.96
N ARG A 100 -4.85 2.95 -6.40
CA ARG A 100 -5.18 1.62 -5.89
C ARG A 100 -5.43 1.66 -4.40
N VAL A 101 -6.58 1.19 -3.97
CA VAL A 101 -7.02 1.22 -2.56
C VAL A 101 -6.96 -0.17 -1.95
N PHE A 102 -6.34 -0.26 -0.79
CA PHE A 102 -6.26 -1.44 0.04
C PHE A 102 -6.88 -1.16 1.40
N TYR A 103 -7.38 -2.20 2.06
CA TYR A 103 -7.96 -2.10 3.38
C TYR A 103 -7.23 -3.05 4.34
N LEU A 104 -6.95 -2.59 5.55
CA LEU A 104 -6.35 -3.37 6.64
C LEU A 104 -7.09 -3.12 7.94
N THR A 105 -7.60 -4.16 8.59
CA THR A 105 -8.09 -4.04 9.96
C THR A 105 -6.89 -4.08 10.92
N ALA A 106 -6.72 -3.01 11.68
CA ALA A 106 -5.73 -2.92 12.73
C ALA A 106 -6.27 -3.48 14.05
N PHE A 107 -5.45 -4.24 14.77
CA PHE A 107 -5.75 -4.84 16.06
C PHE A 107 -4.79 -4.36 17.13
N TYR A 108 -5.30 -4.13 18.33
CA TYR A 108 -4.50 -3.87 19.53
C TYR A 108 -4.93 -4.84 20.63
N ARG A 109 -3.98 -5.61 21.18
CA ARG A 109 -4.25 -6.64 22.21
C ARG A 109 -5.40 -7.59 21.82
N ASN A 110 -5.37 -8.08 20.58
CA ASN A 110 -6.36 -8.97 19.98
C ASN A 110 -7.79 -8.40 19.87
N GLN A 111 -7.99 -7.10 20.08
CA GLN A 111 -9.25 -6.42 19.81
C GLN A 111 -9.13 -5.57 18.54
N PRO A 112 -10.15 -5.58 17.66
CA PRO A 112 -10.15 -4.71 16.49
C PRO A 112 -10.15 -3.24 16.95
N LEU A 113 -9.29 -2.43 16.35
CA LEU A 113 -9.07 -1.03 16.71
C LEU A 113 -9.70 -0.11 15.67
N CYS A 114 -9.28 -0.25 14.41
CA CYS A 114 -9.81 0.53 13.30
C CYS A 114 -9.59 -0.18 11.96
N LEU A 115 -10.36 0.21 10.95
CA LEU A 115 -10.12 -0.13 9.56
C LEU A 115 -9.33 1.02 8.92
N PHE A 116 -8.14 0.72 8.42
CA PHE A 116 -7.38 1.63 7.58
C PHE A 116 -7.74 1.40 6.11
N SER A 117 -7.83 2.48 5.34
CA SER A 117 -7.61 2.43 3.90
C SER A 117 -6.22 2.98 3.57
N ILE A 118 -5.53 2.32 2.64
CA ILE A 118 -4.22 2.70 2.15
C ILE A 118 -4.32 2.86 0.65
N LYS A 119 -3.97 4.05 0.14
CA LYS A 119 -4.13 4.42 -1.26
C LYS A 119 -2.77 4.59 -1.90
N PHE A 120 -2.51 3.88 -2.99
CA PHE A 120 -1.27 3.97 -3.77
C PHE A 120 -1.55 4.59 -5.14
N PRO A 121 -1.24 5.88 -5.33
CA PRO A 121 -1.19 6.52 -6.64
C PRO A 121 -0.08 5.91 -7.48
N HIS A 122 -0.39 5.46 -8.69
CA HIS A 122 0.59 4.89 -9.62
C HIS A 122 0.23 5.17 -11.08
N TYR A 123 1.24 5.22 -11.95
CA TYR A 123 1.01 5.46 -13.37
C TYR A 123 0.62 4.19 -14.13
N HIS A 124 -0.13 4.36 -15.22
CA HIS A 124 -0.51 3.25 -16.12
C HIS A 124 0.63 2.79 -17.02
N GLN A 125 1.32 3.74 -17.67
CA GLN A 125 2.19 3.45 -18.83
C GLN A 125 3.69 3.52 -18.54
N ASN A 126 4.07 3.93 -17.34
CA ASN A 126 5.44 3.91 -16.85
C ASN A 126 5.45 3.45 -15.39
N PHE A 127 6.61 3.02 -14.90
CA PHE A 127 6.77 2.68 -13.51
C PHE A 127 6.97 3.94 -12.66
N GLY A 128 6.09 4.14 -11.67
CA GLY A 128 6.30 5.17 -10.66
C GLY A 128 5.08 5.44 -9.78
N PHE A 129 5.35 5.98 -8.59
CA PHE A 129 4.34 6.45 -7.65
C PHE A 129 4.37 7.99 -7.61
N PRO A 130 3.50 8.70 -8.36
CA PRO A 130 3.54 10.17 -8.51
C PRO A 130 3.40 10.94 -7.20
N LEU A 131 2.71 10.34 -6.22
CA LEU A 131 2.40 10.93 -4.93
C LEU A 131 2.69 9.91 -3.83
N PRO A 132 2.99 10.38 -2.59
CA PRO A 132 3.10 9.47 -1.46
C PRO A 132 1.79 8.72 -1.23
N PRO A 133 1.84 7.48 -0.72
CA PRO A 133 0.64 6.75 -0.36
C PRO A 133 -0.13 7.49 0.73
N GLU A 134 -1.45 7.48 0.60
CA GLU A 134 -2.35 8.05 1.61
C GLU A 134 -2.80 6.95 2.57
N LEU A 135 -2.95 7.28 3.83
CA LEU A 135 -3.53 6.43 4.86
C LEU A 135 -4.75 7.17 5.44
N GLU A 136 -5.86 6.48 5.63
CA GLU A 136 -7.09 7.04 6.20
C GLU A 136 -7.73 6.05 7.18
N ILE A 137 -8.36 6.55 8.24
CA ILE A 137 -9.19 5.73 9.13
C ILE A 137 -10.62 5.73 8.58
N VAL A 138 -11.05 4.60 8.01
CA VAL A 138 -12.40 4.44 7.43
C VAL A 138 -13.43 4.16 8.51
N LYS A 139 -13.05 3.36 9.51
CA LYS A 139 -13.96 2.93 10.58
C LYS A 139 -13.19 2.75 11.89
N LEU A 140 -13.81 3.17 12.99
CA LEU A 140 -13.36 2.83 14.34
C LEU A 140 -14.19 1.64 14.83
N TYR A 141 -13.54 0.68 15.49
CA TYR A 141 -14.25 -0.38 16.20
C TYR A 141 -14.40 0.02 17.66
N GLU A 142 -15.61 -0.14 18.19
CA GLU A 142 -15.86 0.03 19.62
C GLU A 142 -15.26 -1.14 20.38
N LYS A 143 -14.86 -0.91 21.64
CA LYS A 143 -14.48 -2.01 22.51
C LYS A 143 -15.71 -2.90 22.70
N CYS A 144 -15.55 -4.19 22.44
CA CYS A 144 -16.43 -5.16 23.07
C CYS A 144 -16.04 -5.20 24.56
N ASP A 145 -16.90 -4.64 25.40
CA ASP A 145 -16.81 -4.76 26.87
C ASP A 145 -16.92 -6.23 27.31
#